data_AF-A0A968D794-F1
#
_entry.id   AF-A0A968D794-F1
#
_cell.length_a   1.000
_cell.length_b   1.000
_cell.length_c   1.000
_cell.angle_alpha   90.00
_cell.angle_beta   90.00
_cell.angle_gamma   90.00
#
_symmetry.space_group_name_H-M   'P 1'
#
loop_
_entity.id
_entity.type
_entity.pdbx_description
1 polymer ?
#
loop_
_entity_poly.entity_id
_entity_poly.type
_entity_poly.pdbx_seq_one_letter_code
_entity_poly.pdbx_strand_id
1 'polypeptide(L)' 'MFWLKFISKFIKVLRAGESPPLIAGGLTIGFVMGLTPFWTLQNMVLFLIAIVTKVNLASVF' A
#
# COMPACT_ATOMS: atom_id res chain seq x y z
N MET A 1 -20.01 -6.26 -18.76
CA MET A 1 -19.95 -4.94 -18.09
C MET A 1 -20.57 -4.91 -16.69
N PHE A 2 -21.65 -5.65 -16.40
CA PHE A 2 -22.29 -5.68 -15.07
C PHE A 2 -21.36 -6.21 -13.96
N TRP A 3 -20.70 -7.34 -14.20
CA TRP A 3 -19.74 -7.95 -13.27
C TRP A 3 -18.54 -7.06 -12.94
N LEU A 4 -18.00 -6.35 -13.94
CA LEU A 4 -16.92 -5.38 -13.74
C LEU A 4 -17.32 -4.22 -12.83
N LYS A 5 -18.58 -3.74 -12.93
CA LYS A 5 -19.09 -2.70 -12.02
C LYS A 5 -19.21 -3.21 -10.58
N PHE A 6 -19.60 -4.47 -10.40
CA PHE A 6 -19.74 -5.07 -9.07
C PHE A 6 -18.37 -5.26 -8.41
N ILE A 7 -17.40 -5.80 -9.14
CA ILE A 7 -16.01 -5.95 -8.69
C ILE A 7 -15.40 -4.57 -8.37
N SER A 8 -15.62 -3.57 -9.23
CA SER A 8 -15.14 -2.20 -9.00
C SER A 8 -15.76 -1.57 -7.74
N LYS A 9 -17.07 -1.75 -7.51
CA LYS A 9 -17.73 -1.28 -6.28
C LYS A 9 -17.23 -2.01 -5.04
N PHE A 10 -17.04 -3.32 -5.11
CA PHE A 10 -16.50 -4.12 -4.01
C PHE A 10 -15.10 -3.65 -3.62
N ILE A 11 -14.20 -3.47 -4.60
CA ILE A 11 -12.87 -2.90 -4.39
C ILE A 11 -12.94 -1.49 -3.82
N LYS A 12 -13.88 -0.64 -4.30
CA LYS A 12 -14.08 0.72 -3.77
C LYS A 12 -14.55 0.73 -2.32
N VAL A 13 -15.41 -0.21 -1.92
CA VAL A 13 -15.91 -0.36 -0.55
C VAL A 13 -14.79 -0.84 0.38
N LEU A 14 -13.96 -1.79 -0.06
CA LEU A 14 -12.77 -2.21 0.68
C LEU A 14 -11.73 -1.07 0.84
N ARG A 15 -11.75 -0.09 -0.07
CA ARG A 15 -10.88 1.09 -0.05
C ARG A 15 -11.52 2.34 0.56
N ALA A 16 -12.77 2.27 1.03
CA ALA A 16 -13.56 3.46 1.37
C ALA A 16 -13.08 4.23 2.62
N GLY A 17 -12.16 3.67 3.41
CA GLY A 17 -11.58 4.32 4.59
C GLY A 17 -10.18 4.92 4.38
N GLU A 18 -9.52 4.61 3.27
CA GLU A 18 -8.09 4.90 3.05
C GLU A 18 -7.93 5.74 1.78
N SER A 19 -7.28 6.90 1.89
CA SER A 19 -7.17 7.78 0.73
C SER A 19 -6.40 7.06 -0.40
N PRO A 20 -6.89 7.05 -1.66
CA PRO A 20 -6.23 6.31 -2.74
C PRO A 20 -4.73 6.59 -2.90
N PRO A 21 -4.22 7.83 -2.70
CA PRO A 21 -2.78 8.11 -2.69
C PRO A 21 -2.01 7.41 -1.56
N LEU A 22 -2.59 7.25 -0.37
CA LEU A 22 -1.93 6.57 0.76
C LEU A 22 -1.79 5.06 0.52
N ILE A 23 -2.78 4.45 -0.13
CA ILE A 23 -2.70 3.05 -0.57
C ILE A 23 -1.66 2.89 -1.68
N ALA A 24 -1.65 3.79 -2.66
CA ALA A 24 -0.66 3.76 -3.74
C ALA A 24 0.77 3.98 -3.22
N GLY A 25 0.93 4.88 -2.23
CA GLY A 25 2.18 5.12 -1.53
C GLY A 25 2.67 3.88 -0.80
N GLY A 26 1.79 3.22 -0.03
CA GLY A 26 2.13 1.99 0.67
C GLY A 26 2.54 0.87 -0.29
N LEU A 27 1.79 0.67 -1.38
CA LEU A 27 2.15 -0.30 -2.42
C LEU A 27 3.52 -0.01 -3.07
N THR A 28 3.81 1.26 -3.33
CA THR A 28 5.10 1.67 -3.91
C THR A 28 6.25 1.37 -2.96
N ILE A 29 6.08 1.66 -1.66
CA ILE A 29 7.08 1.34 -0.64
C ILE A 29 7.25 -0.18 -0.51
N GLY A 30 6.16 -0.94 -0.44
CA GLY A 30 6.17 -2.40 -0.37
C GLY A 30 6.89 -3.05 -1.56
N PHE A 31 6.67 -2.53 -2.77
CA PHE A 31 7.37 -2.97 -3.98
C PHE A 31 8.88 -2.76 -3.87
N VAL A 32 9.34 -1.58 -3.42
CA VAL A 32 10.77 -1.31 -3.24
C VAL A 32 11.37 -2.19 -2.13
N MET A 33 10.65 -2.37 -1.02
CA MET A 33 11.10 -3.22 0.08
C MET A 33 11.21 -4.69 -0.34
N GLY A 34 10.28 -5.19 -1.14
CA GLY A 34 10.28 -6.56 -1.66
C GLY A 34 11.40 -6.88 -2.66
N LEU A 35 11.99 -5.86 -3.29
CA LEU A 35 13.15 -6.00 -4.19
C LEU A 35 14.49 -6.04 -3.45
N THR A 36 14.49 -5.90 -2.12
CA THR A 36 15.72 -5.92 -1.31
C THR A 36 15.62 -6.96 -0.19
N PRO A 37 16.76 -7.49 0.32
CA PRO A 37 16.74 -8.40 1.45
C PRO A 37 16.05 -7.76 2.67
N PHE A 38 15.24 -8.55 3.39
CA PHE A 38 14.34 -8.06 4.43
C PHE A 38 15.04 -7.19 5.49
N TRP A 39 16.18 -7.64 6.01
CA TRP A 39 16.89 -7.01 7.13
C TRP A 39 18.01 -6.03 6.70
N THR A 40 17.69 -5.10 5.81
CA THR A 40 18.62 -4.06 5.36
C THR A 40 18.33 -2.71 6.03
N LEU A 41 19.36 -1.87 6.16
CA LEU A 41 19.20 -0.48 6.63
C LEU A 41 18.21 0.30 5.73
N GLN A 42 18.23 0.05 4.43
CA GLN A 42 17.26 0.61 3.48
C GLN A 42 15.82 0.29 3.88
N ASN A 43 15.52 -0.97 4.18
CA ASN A 43 14.17 -1.37 4.59
C ASN A 43 13.75 -0.79 5.95
N MET A 44 14.69 -0.61 6.88
CA MET A 44 14.41 0.14 8.12
C MET A 44 14.01 1.59 7.82
N VAL A 45 14.74 2.27 6.93
CA VAL A 45 14.44 3.66 6.53
C VAL A 45 13.08 3.74 5.82
N LEU A 46 12.81 2.82 4.89
CA LEU A 46 11.52 2.75 4.20
C LEU A 46 10.34 2.49 5.14
N PHE A 47 10.54 1.64 6.15
CA PHE A 47 9.55 1.41 7.20
C PHE A 47 9.26 2.67 8.02
N LEU A 48 10.30 3.42 8.42
CA LEU A 48 10.12 4.71 9.10
C LEU A 48 9.38 5.73 8.22
N ILE A 49 9.70 5.79 6.93
CA ILE A 49 8.99 6.64 5.96
C ILE A 49 7.51 6.24 5.88
N ALA A 50 7.20 4.94 5.83
CA ALA A 50 5.82 4.46 5.78
C ALA A 50 5.01 4.92 7.02
N ILE A 51 5.61 4.89 8.21
CA ILE A 51 4.98 5.35 9.45
C ILE A 51 4.75 6.87 9.41
N VAL A 52 5.78 7.66 9.07
CA VAL A 52 5.71 9.13 9.10
C VAL A 52 4.72 9.66 8.06
N THR A 53 4.64 9.03 6.89
CA THR A 53 3.71 9.39 5.81
C THR A 53 2.29 8.86 6.01
N LYS A 54 2.08 8.01 7.03
CA LYS A 54 0.78 7.40 7.37
C LYS A 54 0.13 6.66 6.20
N VAL A 55 0.95 6.02 5.35
CA VAL A 55 0.44 5.15 4.29
C VAL A 55 -0.24 3.92 4.88
N ASN A 56 -1.14 3.29 4.12
CA ASN A 56 -1.77 2.04 4.55
C ASN A 56 -0.70 0.95 4.71
N LEU A 57 -0.38 0.57 5.94
CA LEU A 57 0.65 -0.44 6.21
C LEU A 57 0.27 -1.83 5.66
N ALA A 58 -1.03 -2.14 5.55
CA ALA A 58 -1.50 -3.38 4.95
C ALA A 58 -1.30 -3.44 3.43
N SER A 59 -0.90 -2.33 2.80
CA SER A 59 -0.49 -2.28 1.40
C SER A 59 1.03 -2.27 1.22
N VAL A 60 1.79 -2.13 2.32
CA VAL A 60 3.26 -2.23 2.35
C VAL A 60 3.71 -3.69 2.51
N PHE A 61 3.01 -4.47 3.34
CA PHE A 61 3.28 -5.88 3.65
C PHE A 61 2.27 -6.81 2.97
#